data_AF-A0A8E2ENY6-F1
#
_entry.id   AF-A0A8E2ENY6-F1
#
_cell.length_a   1.000
_cell.length_b   1.000
_cell.length_c   1.000
_cell.angle_alpha   90.00
_cell.angle_beta   90.00
_cell.angle_gamma   90.00
#
_symmetry.space_group_name_H-M   'P 1'
#
loop_
_entity.id
_entity.type
_entity.pdbx_description
1 polymer ?
#
loop_
_entity_poly.entity_id
_entity_poly.type
_entity_poly.pdbx_seq_one_letter_code
_entity_poly.pdbx_strand_id
1 'polypeptide(L)'
;MKPDDADGEQFQQQLSKISFGALAKAQDALSKQEGSSRKRKRGSGSTNQQEDKLQALRERLKELKEKKNANAAKPSNKTKASAKAHKTSGNDGNEHENEDSDASSNSKQPAHARSSKHAPATQSSKRAVTRKRTVVEVKKPVVRDPRFDPLTGPRLDEAVLKKRYSFLNDYKASEMAELRATIKKTKNEAEREALKRKLLSMESQQKAQAAKEKQQEIIQEHRKKERELVKQGKKPFFLKKSEQKKLALIDRYENMKGKQRDHVIERRRKKAAARERRNMPAERRSA
;
A
#
# COMPACT_ATOMS: atom_id res chain seq x y z
N MET A 1 41.65 -5.78 -43.60
CA MET A 1 40.96 -7.08 -43.54
C MET A 1 39.57 -6.84 -42.96
N LYS A 2 38.54 -6.85 -43.81
CA LYS A 2 37.14 -6.84 -43.37
C LYS A 2 36.73 -8.30 -43.13
N PRO A 3 36.07 -8.64 -42.01
CA PRO A 3 35.57 -9.99 -41.79
C PRO A 3 34.37 -10.25 -42.71
N ASP A 4 34.26 -11.50 -43.16
CA ASP A 4 33.36 -11.98 -44.20
C ASP A 4 31.88 -11.89 -43.80
N ASP A 5 31.09 -11.11 -44.55
CA ASP A 5 29.62 -10.99 -44.38
C ASP A 5 28.85 -12.23 -44.87
N ALA A 6 29.54 -13.25 -45.39
CA ALA A 6 28.94 -14.45 -45.98
C ALA A 6 28.28 -15.39 -44.94
N ASP A 7 28.79 -15.41 -43.71
CA ASP A 7 28.27 -16.30 -42.65
C ASP A 7 26.92 -15.82 -42.08
N GLY A 8 26.68 -14.51 -42.10
CA GLY A 8 25.43 -13.91 -41.60
C GLY A 8 24.23 -14.23 -42.48
N GLU A 9 24.42 -14.25 -43.81
CA GLU A 9 23.36 -14.57 -44.77
C GLU A 9 22.99 -16.06 -44.72
N GLN A 10 23.98 -16.94 -44.57
CA GLN A 10 23.75 -18.37 -44.41
C GLN A 10 22.96 -18.68 -43.13
N PHE A 11 23.25 -17.98 -42.04
CA PHE A 11 22.52 -18.12 -40.79
C PHE A 11 21.06 -17.65 -40.89
N GLN A 12 20.81 -16.52 -41.58
CA GLN A 12 19.45 -16.03 -41.81
C GLN A 12 18.64 -16.97 -42.72
N GLN A 13 19.28 -17.57 -43.72
CA GLN A 13 18.67 -18.60 -44.58
C GLN A 13 18.38 -19.91 -43.82
N GLN A 14 19.15 -20.22 -42.78
CA GLN A 14 18.86 -21.36 -41.90
C GLN A 14 17.69 -21.06 -40.95
N LEU A 15 17.60 -19.84 -40.41
CA LEU A 15 16.50 -19.41 -39.54
C LEU A 15 15.15 -19.36 -40.28
N SER A 16 15.13 -18.96 -41.55
CA SER A 16 13.89 -18.92 -42.36
C SER A 16 13.33 -20.31 -42.69
N LYS A 17 14.17 -21.36 -42.64
CA LYS A 17 13.76 -22.77 -42.80
C LYS A 17 13.17 -23.38 -41.52
N ILE A 18 13.36 -22.74 -40.36
CA ILE A 18 12.86 -23.25 -39.08
C ILE A 18 11.46 -22.66 -38.84
N SER A 19 10.48 -23.54 -38.66
CA SER A 19 9.11 -23.10 -38.35
C SER A 19 9.07 -22.31 -37.03
N PHE A 20 8.25 -21.27 -36.99
CA PHE A 20 8.08 -20.40 -35.81
C PHE A 20 7.77 -21.18 -34.52
N GLY A 21 7.05 -22.30 -34.62
CA GLY A 21 6.76 -23.18 -33.48
C GLY A 21 7.97 -23.94 -32.94
N ALA A 22 8.94 -24.31 -33.79
CA ALA A 22 10.19 -24.91 -33.35
C ALA A 22 11.08 -23.88 -32.63
N LEU A 23 11.07 -22.63 -33.12
CA LEU A 23 11.80 -21.51 -32.52
C LEU A 23 11.23 -21.14 -31.14
N ALA A 24 9.90 -21.12 -31.00
CA ALA A 24 9.23 -20.94 -29.71
C ALA A 24 9.53 -22.07 -28.71
N LYS A 25 9.53 -23.34 -29.16
CA LYS A 25 9.90 -24.49 -28.31
C LYS A 25 11.36 -24.42 -27.85
N ALA A 26 12.27 -24.00 -28.72
CA ALA A 26 13.68 -23.83 -28.37
C ALA A 26 13.88 -22.70 -27.34
N GLN A 27 13.15 -21.60 -27.48
CA GLN A 27 13.19 -20.48 -26.54
C GLN A 27 12.64 -20.87 -25.16
N ASP A 28 11.56 -21.64 -25.11
CA ASP A 28 11.02 -22.21 -23.86
C ASP A 28 12.00 -23.19 -23.21
N ALA A 29 12.66 -24.06 -23.99
CA ALA A 29 13.66 -25.00 -23.50
C ALA A 29 14.88 -24.28 -22.88
N LEU A 30 15.38 -23.24 -23.55
CA LEU A 30 16.47 -22.39 -23.05
C LEU A 30 16.06 -21.62 -21.79
N SER A 31 14.82 -21.10 -21.74
CA SER A 31 14.30 -20.42 -20.55
C SER A 31 14.18 -21.37 -19.34
N LYS A 32 13.95 -22.66 -19.60
CA LYS A 32 13.85 -23.72 -18.57
C LYS A 32 15.24 -24.14 -18.06
N GLN A 33 16.28 -24.13 -18.90
CA GLN A 33 17.67 -24.33 -18.48
C GLN A 33 18.22 -23.13 -17.70
N GLU A 34 18.02 -21.90 -18.19
CA GLU A 34 18.40 -20.65 -17.50
C GLU A 34 17.59 -20.42 -16.21
N GLY A 35 16.39 -20.98 -16.12
CA GLY A 35 15.52 -20.92 -14.95
C GLY A 35 15.98 -21.74 -13.74
N SER A 36 16.96 -22.65 -13.90
CA SER A 36 17.51 -23.44 -12.78
C SER A 36 18.68 -22.78 -12.05
N SER A 37 19.32 -21.75 -12.64
CA SER A 37 20.50 -21.10 -12.02
C SER A 37 20.20 -19.75 -11.35
N ARG A 38 18.99 -19.19 -11.53
CA ARG A 38 18.61 -17.87 -10.94
C ARG A 38 17.26 -17.81 -10.23
N LYS A 39 16.79 -18.93 -9.65
CA LYS A 39 15.63 -18.90 -8.75
C LYS A 39 16.05 -18.99 -7.28
N ARG A 40 15.84 -17.86 -6.62
CA ARG A 40 15.95 -17.62 -5.18
C ARG A 40 15.47 -18.83 -4.37
N LYS A 41 16.32 -19.28 -3.44
CA LYS A 41 16.03 -20.26 -2.39
C LYS A 41 14.80 -19.81 -1.58
N ARG A 42 13.61 -20.27 -1.96
CA ARG A 42 12.40 -20.30 -1.13
C ARG A 42 12.12 -21.77 -0.84
N GLY A 43 12.19 -22.13 0.45
CA GLY A 43 12.32 -23.51 0.94
C GLY A 43 11.42 -24.54 0.27
N SER A 44 12.06 -25.59 -0.27
CA SER A 44 11.46 -26.71 -0.99
C SER A 44 11.23 -27.94 -0.10
N GLY A 45 10.84 -27.73 1.17
CA GLY A 45 10.55 -28.82 2.10
C GLY A 45 9.05 -29.14 2.26
N SER A 46 8.16 -28.33 1.67
CA SER A 46 6.71 -28.38 1.96
C SER A 46 5.82 -28.56 0.71
N THR A 47 6.38 -28.60 -0.50
CA THR A 47 5.58 -28.56 -1.74
C THR A 47 4.88 -29.88 -2.01
N ASN A 48 5.54 -31.02 -1.81
CA ASN A 48 4.96 -32.32 -2.17
C ASN A 48 3.75 -32.66 -1.29
N GLN A 49 3.86 -32.47 0.03
CA GLN A 49 2.73 -32.64 0.95
C GLN A 49 1.59 -31.63 0.73
N GLN A 50 1.89 -30.45 0.19
CA GLN A 50 0.87 -29.46 -0.18
C GLN A 50 0.20 -29.84 -1.49
N GLU A 51 0.93 -30.39 -2.45
CA GLU A 51 0.40 -30.89 -3.71
C GLU A 51 -0.55 -32.08 -3.49
N ASP A 52 -0.19 -33.04 -2.64
CA ASP A 52 -1.06 -34.17 -2.30
C ASP A 52 -2.37 -33.71 -1.65
N LYS A 53 -2.28 -32.74 -0.72
CA LYS A 53 -3.47 -32.11 -0.09
C LYS A 53 -4.34 -31.36 -1.10
N LEU A 54 -3.74 -30.73 -2.11
CA LEU A 54 -4.47 -30.02 -3.17
C LEU A 54 -5.11 -30.98 -4.17
N GLN A 55 -4.50 -32.15 -4.42
CA GLN A 55 -5.07 -33.20 -5.26
C GLN A 55 -6.31 -33.81 -4.57
N ALA A 56 -6.21 -34.18 -3.29
CA ALA A 56 -7.35 -34.66 -2.51
C ALA A 56 -8.51 -33.65 -2.44
N LEU A 57 -8.21 -32.36 -2.37
CA LEU A 57 -9.22 -31.28 -2.41
C LEU A 57 -9.93 -31.19 -3.77
N ARG A 58 -9.19 -31.37 -4.88
CA ARG A 58 -9.76 -31.36 -6.23
C ARG A 58 -10.67 -32.56 -6.47
N GLU A 59 -10.28 -33.74 -6.01
CA GLU A 59 -11.09 -34.96 -6.11
C GLU A 59 -12.38 -34.82 -5.29
N ARG A 60 -12.30 -34.33 -4.05
CA ARG A 60 -13.47 -34.07 -3.22
C ARG A 60 -14.43 -33.05 -3.83
N LEU A 61 -13.92 -32.01 -4.49
CA LEU A 61 -14.75 -31.04 -5.20
C LEU A 61 -15.42 -31.65 -6.44
N LYS A 62 -14.76 -32.60 -7.11
CA LYS A 62 -15.33 -33.32 -8.25
C LYS A 62 -16.48 -34.23 -7.80
N GLU A 63 -16.30 -34.98 -6.71
CA GLU A 63 -17.38 -35.77 -6.11
C GLU A 63 -18.57 -34.92 -5.67
N LEU A 64 -18.33 -33.78 -5.03
CA LEU A 64 -19.41 -32.87 -4.62
C LEU A 64 -20.16 -32.30 -5.83
N LYS A 65 -19.45 -32.06 -6.93
CA LYS A 65 -20.06 -31.59 -8.18
C LYS A 65 -20.91 -32.69 -8.83
N GLU A 66 -20.45 -33.94 -8.80
CA GLU A 66 -21.19 -35.10 -9.31
C GLU A 66 -22.41 -35.40 -8.43
N LYS A 67 -22.27 -35.37 -7.10
CA LYS A 67 -23.39 -35.50 -6.14
C LYS A 67 -24.42 -34.37 -6.30
N LYS A 68 -23.97 -33.15 -6.59
CA LYS A 68 -24.85 -32.00 -6.86
C LYS A 68 -25.58 -32.14 -8.20
N ASN A 69 -24.93 -32.66 -9.23
CA ASN A 69 -25.56 -32.94 -10.52
C ASN A 69 -26.56 -34.10 -10.43
N ALA A 70 -26.28 -35.13 -9.62
CA ALA A 70 -27.21 -36.24 -9.37
C ALA A 70 -28.46 -35.80 -8.57
N ASN A 71 -28.32 -34.85 -7.65
CA ASN A 71 -29.42 -34.32 -6.84
C ASN A 71 -30.19 -33.13 -7.48
N ALA A 72 -29.87 -32.73 -8.72
CA ALA A 72 -30.54 -31.63 -9.42
C ALA A 72 -31.87 -32.05 -10.11
N ALA A 73 -32.28 -33.31 -9.99
CA ALA A 73 -33.47 -33.86 -10.66
C ALA A 73 -34.69 -34.04 -9.72
N LYS A 74 -35.06 -33.01 -8.93
CA LYS A 74 -36.41 -32.89 -8.32
C LYS A 74 -36.85 -31.42 -8.25
N PRO A 75 -37.92 -31.01 -8.95
CA PRO A 75 -38.52 -29.69 -8.76
C PRO A 75 -39.68 -29.80 -7.76
N SER A 76 -39.63 -29.06 -6.65
CA SER A 76 -40.80 -28.85 -5.79
C SER A 76 -41.06 -27.36 -5.60
N ASN A 77 -42.11 -26.90 -6.28
CA ASN A 77 -42.79 -25.62 -6.06
C ASN A 77 -43.24 -25.48 -4.60
N LYS A 78 -43.06 -24.29 -4.01
CA LYS A 78 -44.04 -23.71 -3.09
C LYS A 78 -43.92 -22.19 -2.98
N THR A 79 -45.09 -21.61 -2.79
CA THR A 79 -45.55 -20.24 -3.03
C THR A 79 -45.38 -19.28 -1.84
N LYS A 80 -45.16 -18.01 -2.20
CA LYS A 80 -45.55 -16.71 -1.60
C LYS A 80 -46.26 -16.62 -0.23
N ALA A 81 -45.82 -15.64 0.59
CA ALA A 81 -46.62 -14.59 1.30
C ALA A 81 -45.65 -13.69 2.13
N SER A 82 -45.37 -12.42 1.82
CA SER A 82 -46.09 -11.14 2.11
C SER A 82 -45.78 -10.48 3.47
N ALA A 83 -45.21 -9.27 3.45
CA ALA A 83 -45.41 -8.10 4.36
C ALA A 83 -44.19 -7.13 4.23
N LYS A 84 -44.28 -6.00 3.52
CA LYS A 84 -44.79 -4.64 3.85
C LYS A 84 -43.82 -3.75 4.68
N ALA A 85 -43.21 -2.81 3.95
CA ALA A 85 -42.81 -1.42 4.24
C ALA A 85 -42.28 -0.97 5.63
N HIS A 86 -41.11 -0.31 5.62
CA HIS A 86 -40.99 1.04 6.21
C HIS A 86 -39.86 1.87 5.56
N LYS A 87 -40.15 3.15 5.37
CA LYS A 87 -39.37 4.20 4.69
C LYS A 87 -39.12 5.30 5.71
N THR A 88 -37.87 5.71 5.93
CA THR A 88 -37.42 7.01 6.51
C THR A 88 -35.97 7.22 6.07
N SER A 89 -35.62 8.16 5.17
CA SER A 89 -35.26 9.57 5.45
C SER A 89 -34.33 9.72 6.67
N GLY A 90 -33.17 10.35 6.62
CA GLY A 90 -32.46 11.08 5.57
C GLY A 90 -31.25 11.78 6.23
N ASN A 91 -30.32 12.27 5.40
CA ASN A 91 -29.41 13.40 5.68
C ASN A 91 -28.36 13.21 6.81
N ASP A 92 -27.14 13.77 6.81
CA ASP A 92 -26.55 14.85 6.01
C ASP A 92 -25.02 14.70 5.97
N GLY A 93 -24.42 15.03 4.83
CA GLY A 93 -22.99 15.09 4.61
C GLY A 93 -22.47 16.49 4.88
N ASN A 94 -21.47 16.61 5.75
CA ASN A 94 -20.77 17.87 5.99
C ASN A 94 -19.47 17.86 5.17
N GLU A 95 -19.53 18.44 3.97
CA GLU A 95 -18.36 18.80 3.15
C GLU A 95 -18.13 20.31 3.30
N HIS A 96 -16.97 20.67 3.88
CA HIS A 96 -16.47 22.05 3.84
C HIS A 96 -15.21 22.09 2.98
N GLU A 97 -15.37 22.76 1.85
CA GLU A 97 -14.38 23.07 0.83
C GLU A 97 -13.21 23.87 1.43
N ASN A 98 -12.00 23.52 1.02
CA ASN A 98 -10.84 24.42 1.10
C ASN A 98 -10.22 24.42 -0.29
N GLU A 99 -10.33 25.58 -0.95
CA GLU A 99 -9.60 25.93 -2.14
C GLU A 99 -8.10 25.97 -1.81
N ASP A 100 -7.31 25.11 -2.45
CA ASP A 100 -5.99 25.53 -2.90
C ASP A 100 -5.53 24.68 -4.10
N SER A 101 -4.78 25.40 -4.92
CA SER A 101 -4.39 25.19 -6.29
C SER A 101 -3.44 24.01 -6.56
N ASP A 102 -3.52 23.53 -7.80
CA ASP A 102 -2.50 22.83 -8.58
C ASP A 102 -2.43 21.29 -8.48
N ALA A 103 -3.20 20.62 -9.34
CA ALA A 103 -2.97 19.22 -9.71
C ALA A 103 -3.53 18.89 -11.10
N SER A 104 -2.63 18.55 -12.03
CA SER A 104 -2.75 17.42 -12.96
C SER A 104 -4.16 17.10 -13.46
N SER A 105 -4.44 17.39 -14.74
CA SER A 105 -5.65 17.08 -15.50
C SER A 105 -6.11 15.61 -15.39
N ASN A 106 -6.71 15.27 -14.27
CA ASN A 106 -7.76 14.28 -14.17
C ASN A 106 -8.93 14.98 -13.50
N SER A 107 -9.48 15.96 -14.21
CA SER A 107 -10.77 16.50 -13.88
C SER A 107 -11.73 15.31 -13.87
N LYS A 108 -12.17 14.92 -12.67
CA LYS A 108 -13.53 14.42 -12.50
C LYS A 108 -14.44 15.57 -12.92
N GLN A 109 -14.53 15.79 -14.22
CA GLN A 109 -15.58 16.60 -14.82
C GLN A 109 -16.88 16.06 -14.23
N PRO A 110 -17.78 16.94 -13.75
CA PRO A 110 -19.09 16.49 -13.31
C PRO A 110 -19.67 15.65 -14.44
N ALA A 111 -20.08 14.41 -14.13
CA ALA A 111 -20.60 13.46 -15.10
C ALA A 111 -21.55 14.21 -16.04
N HIS A 112 -21.26 14.22 -17.35
CA HIS A 112 -21.89 15.10 -18.34
C HIS A 112 -23.34 15.40 -18.01
N ALA A 113 -23.57 16.57 -17.42
CA ALA A 113 -24.89 16.98 -16.99
C ALA A 113 -25.79 17.04 -18.21
N ARG A 114 -27.04 16.56 -18.06
CA ARG A 114 -28.03 16.61 -19.14
C ARG A 114 -28.19 18.07 -19.57
N SER A 115 -28.16 18.34 -20.87
CA SER A 115 -28.32 19.71 -21.40
C SER A 115 -29.69 20.33 -21.08
N SER A 116 -30.71 19.51 -20.82
CA SER A 116 -32.02 19.93 -20.33
C SER A 116 -32.70 18.81 -19.53
N LYS A 117 -33.79 19.13 -18.80
CA LYS A 117 -34.58 18.16 -18.01
C LYS A 117 -35.18 17.02 -18.85
N HIS A 118 -35.36 17.23 -20.15
CA HIS A 118 -35.89 16.24 -21.09
C HIS A 118 -34.82 15.59 -21.98
N ALA A 119 -33.59 16.11 -22.03
CA ALA A 119 -32.51 15.54 -22.85
C ALA A 119 -31.88 14.30 -22.19
N PRO A 120 -31.52 13.22 -22.91
CA PRO A 120 -30.83 12.07 -22.31
C PRO A 120 -29.42 12.43 -21.79
N ALA A 121 -28.90 11.67 -20.82
CA ALA A 121 -27.54 11.83 -20.31
C ALA A 121 -26.54 11.05 -21.18
N THR A 122 -25.43 11.68 -21.59
CA THR A 122 -24.38 11.02 -22.35
C THR A 122 -23.49 10.16 -21.43
N GLN A 123 -23.21 8.92 -21.83
CA GLN A 123 -22.28 8.03 -21.12
C GLN A 123 -21.20 7.51 -22.08
N SER A 124 -19.98 7.31 -21.58
CA SER A 124 -18.87 6.76 -22.38
C SER A 124 -19.16 5.32 -22.80
N SER A 125 -18.92 4.98 -24.06
CA SER A 125 -19.03 3.61 -24.60
C SER A 125 -18.08 2.61 -23.94
N LYS A 126 -17.01 3.08 -23.29
CA LYS A 126 -16.06 2.25 -22.55
C LYS A 126 -16.61 1.77 -21.19
N ARG A 127 -17.72 2.34 -20.72
CA ARG A 127 -18.36 1.96 -19.46
C ARG A 127 -19.22 0.72 -19.69
N ALA A 128 -18.66 -0.45 -19.36
CA ALA A 128 -19.38 -1.71 -19.46
C ALA A 128 -20.65 -1.70 -18.58
N VAL A 129 -21.79 -2.09 -19.17
CA VAL A 129 -23.06 -2.21 -18.45
C VAL A 129 -23.09 -3.52 -17.67
N THR A 130 -23.50 -3.48 -16.40
CA THR A 130 -23.62 -4.69 -15.58
C THR A 130 -24.79 -5.54 -16.07
N ARG A 131 -24.57 -6.82 -16.39
CA ARG A 131 -25.63 -7.75 -16.80
C ARG A 131 -26.64 -8.09 -15.68
N LYS A 132 -26.32 -7.76 -14.43
CA LYS A 132 -27.17 -8.00 -13.25
C LYS A 132 -27.98 -6.74 -12.94
N ARG A 133 -29.31 -6.86 -12.91
CA ARG A 133 -30.22 -5.77 -12.50
C ARG A 133 -30.30 -5.71 -10.98
N THR A 134 -29.80 -4.66 -10.35
CA THR A 134 -29.99 -4.42 -8.91
C THR A 134 -31.39 -3.84 -8.69
N VAL A 135 -32.36 -4.71 -8.45
CA VAL A 135 -33.77 -4.31 -8.23
C VAL A 135 -34.03 -3.85 -6.79
N VAL A 136 -33.23 -4.35 -5.84
CA VAL A 136 -33.30 -3.97 -4.43
C VAL A 136 -31.88 -3.76 -3.91
N GLU A 137 -31.63 -2.61 -3.30
CA GLU A 137 -30.39 -2.36 -2.58
C GLU A 137 -30.39 -3.17 -1.27
N VAL A 138 -29.85 -4.39 -1.33
CA VAL A 138 -29.66 -5.21 -0.12
C VAL A 138 -28.40 -4.75 0.59
N LYS A 139 -28.56 -4.13 1.78
CA LYS A 139 -27.43 -3.84 2.67
C LYS A 139 -26.76 -5.17 3.03
N LYS A 140 -25.52 -5.37 2.57
CA LYS A 140 -24.76 -6.58 2.89
C LYS A 140 -24.52 -6.62 4.40
N PRO A 141 -24.88 -7.70 5.11
CA PRO A 141 -24.55 -7.82 6.53
C PRO A 141 -23.03 -7.87 6.68
N VAL A 142 -22.48 -6.93 7.44
CA VAL A 142 -21.06 -6.92 7.80
C VAL A 142 -20.93 -7.68 9.12
N VAL A 143 -20.26 -8.83 9.10
CA VAL A 143 -19.92 -9.54 10.33
C VAL A 143 -18.99 -8.65 11.15
N ARG A 144 -19.47 -8.18 12.32
CA ARG A 144 -18.68 -7.36 13.23
C ARG A 144 -18.09 -8.26 14.31
N ASP A 145 -16.76 -8.32 14.37
CA ASP A 145 -16.06 -8.94 15.49
C ASP A 145 -16.10 -7.94 16.65
N PRO A 146 -16.68 -8.29 17.81
CA PRO A 146 -16.77 -7.36 18.93
C PRO A 146 -15.40 -6.80 19.32
N ARG A 147 -14.31 -7.58 19.23
CA ARG A 147 -12.96 -7.10 19.57
C ARG A 147 -12.51 -5.93 18.70
N PHE A 148 -13.04 -5.85 17.49
CA PHE A 148 -12.73 -4.82 16.51
C PHE A 148 -13.93 -3.91 16.20
N ASP A 149 -15.04 -4.07 16.93
CA ASP A 149 -16.24 -3.26 16.77
C ASP A 149 -16.03 -1.91 17.46
N PRO A 150 -16.02 -0.78 16.74
CA PRO A 150 -15.81 0.54 17.33
C PRO A 150 -16.83 0.93 18.41
N LEU A 151 -17.96 0.21 18.51
CA LEU A 151 -19.01 0.44 19.50
C LEU A 151 -18.80 -0.30 20.84
N THR A 152 -18.01 -1.37 20.88
CA THR A 152 -17.97 -2.27 22.06
C THR A 152 -16.86 -1.91 23.07
N GLY A 153 -16.18 -0.78 22.91
CA GLY A 153 -15.24 -0.28 23.90
C GLY A 153 -14.70 1.13 23.58
N PRO A 154 -14.06 1.80 24.56
CA PRO A 154 -13.35 3.04 24.31
C PRO A 154 -12.27 2.83 23.24
N ARG A 155 -12.15 3.77 22.30
CA ARG A 155 -11.03 3.77 21.35
C ARG A 155 -9.71 3.74 22.12
N LEU A 156 -8.77 2.94 21.64
CA LEU A 156 -7.45 2.81 22.25
C LEU A 156 -6.75 4.18 22.27
N ASP A 157 -6.54 4.73 23.47
CA ASP A 157 -5.71 5.91 23.66
C ASP A 157 -4.23 5.51 23.56
N GLU A 158 -3.59 5.91 22.46
CA GLU A 158 -2.18 5.64 22.19
C GLU A 158 -1.28 6.12 23.34
N ALA A 159 -1.63 7.23 24.02
CA ALA A 159 -0.83 7.76 25.12
C ALA A 159 -0.91 6.87 26.37
N VAL A 160 -2.11 6.37 26.69
CA VAL A 160 -2.31 5.45 27.82
C VAL A 160 -1.65 4.11 27.55
N LEU A 161 -1.84 3.55 26.35
CA LEU A 161 -1.18 2.31 25.93
C LEU A 161 0.34 2.43 26.07
N LYS A 162 0.91 3.52 25.56
CA LYS A 162 2.35 3.74 25.61
C LYS A 162 2.89 3.84 27.04
N LYS A 163 2.13 4.47 27.95
CA LYS A 163 2.49 4.51 29.38
C LYS A 163 2.41 3.14 30.03
N ARG A 164 1.34 2.37 29.76
CA ARG A 164 1.15 1.02 30.33
C ARG A 164 2.21 0.03 29.84
N TYR A 165 2.66 0.19 28.60
CA TYR A 165 3.64 -0.68 27.96
C TYR A 165 5.01 0.00 27.77
N SER A 166 5.35 0.96 28.64
CA SER A 166 6.65 1.67 28.56
C SER A 166 7.85 0.74 28.73
N PHE A 167 7.69 -0.31 29.53
CA PHE A 167 8.72 -1.32 29.79
C PHE A 167 9.24 -1.98 28.50
N LEU A 168 8.42 -2.07 27.44
CA LEU A 168 8.84 -2.65 26.16
C LEU A 168 10.01 -1.89 25.53
N ASN A 169 10.23 -0.63 25.89
CA ASN A 169 11.38 0.13 25.44
C ASN A 169 12.69 -0.41 26.05
N ASP A 170 12.65 -0.85 27.31
CA ASP A 170 13.80 -1.42 28.01
C ASP A 170 14.16 -2.79 27.42
N TYR A 171 13.17 -3.64 27.16
CA TYR A 171 13.37 -4.92 26.47
C TYR A 171 13.95 -4.74 25.06
N LYS A 172 13.46 -3.75 24.30
CA LYS A 172 14.03 -3.44 22.99
C LYS A 172 15.48 -2.97 23.09
N ALA A 173 15.81 -2.19 24.12
CA ALA A 173 17.17 -1.72 24.36
C ALA A 173 18.12 -2.88 24.69
N SER A 174 17.71 -3.81 25.55
CA SER A 174 18.48 -5.03 25.84
C SER A 174 18.64 -5.91 24.60
N GLU A 175 17.56 -6.12 23.83
CA GLU A 175 17.61 -6.91 22.58
C GLU A 175 18.60 -6.28 21.56
N MET A 176 18.60 -4.95 21.41
CA MET A 176 19.59 -4.30 20.55
C MET A 176 21.03 -4.45 21.07
N ALA A 177 21.24 -4.44 22.39
CA ALA A 177 22.55 -4.67 22.99
C ALA A 177 23.03 -6.11 22.75
N GLU A 178 22.14 -7.09 22.90
CA GLU A 178 22.39 -8.50 22.58
C GLU A 178 22.69 -8.70 21.09
N LEU A 179 21.92 -8.09 20.20
CA LEU A 179 22.20 -8.12 18.75
C LEU A 179 23.57 -7.53 18.43
N ARG A 180 23.98 -6.43 19.09
CA ARG A 180 25.32 -5.86 18.92
C ARG A 180 26.41 -6.82 19.43
N ALA A 181 26.17 -7.51 20.54
CA ALA A 181 27.11 -8.48 21.08
C ALA A 181 27.22 -9.73 20.19
N THR A 182 26.11 -10.26 19.69
CA THR A 182 26.09 -11.41 18.78
C THR A 182 26.80 -11.09 17.47
N ILE A 183 26.56 -9.92 16.87
CA ILE A 183 27.27 -9.46 15.64
C ILE A 183 28.79 -9.41 15.82
N LYS A 184 29.27 -9.09 17.02
CA LYS A 184 30.71 -9.07 17.33
C LYS A 184 31.29 -10.49 17.48
N LYS A 185 30.50 -11.43 17.99
CA LYS A 185 30.91 -12.83 18.23
C LYS A 185 30.82 -13.71 16.98
N THR A 186 29.84 -13.48 16.12
CA THR A 186 29.59 -14.32 14.94
C THR A 186 30.68 -14.15 13.88
N LYS A 187 31.27 -15.26 13.46
CA LYS A 187 32.24 -15.33 12.37
C LYS A 187 31.58 -15.54 11.00
N ASN A 188 30.43 -16.22 10.97
CA ASN A 188 29.66 -16.48 9.76
C ASN A 188 29.13 -15.17 9.14
N GLU A 189 29.51 -14.88 7.90
CA GLU A 189 29.18 -13.61 7.24
C GLU A 189 27.68 -13.45 6.96
N ALA A 190 27.04 -14.51 6.44
CA ALA A 190 25.61 -14.50 6.14
C ALA A 190 24.74 -14.26 7.38
N GLU A 191 25.11 -14.88 8.51
CA GLU A 191 24.40 -14.71 9.79
C GLU A 191 24.67 -13.32 10.37
N ARG A 192 25.92 -12.84 10.28
CA ARG A 192 26.29 -11.49 10.71
C ARG A 192 25.53 -10.42 9.92
N GLU A 193 25.32 -10.60 8.62
CA GLU A 193 24.47 -9.73 7.82
C GLU A 193 23.01 -9.78 8.23
N ALA A 194 22.46 -10.97 8.49
CA ALA A 194 21.08 -11.12 8.95
C ALA A 194 20.87 -10.40 10.28
N LEU A 195 21.80 -10.53 11.23
CA LEU A 195 21.77 -9.83 12.52
C LEU A 195 21.90 -8.32 12.36
N LYS A 196 22.80 -7.83 11.49
CA LYS A 196 22.92 -6.40 11.15
C LYS A 196 21.61 -5.84 10.58
N ARG A 197 20.93 -6.58 9.69
CA ARG A 197 19.63 -6.17 9.13
C ARG A 197 18.55 -6.06 10.22
N LYS A 198 18.50 -7.02 11.15
CA LYS A 198 17.59 -6.97 12.30
C LYS A 198 17.88 -5.75 13.18
N LEU A 199 19.15 -5.53 13.54
CA LEU A 199 19.57 -4.37 14.34
C LEU A 199 19.19 -3.04 13.65
N LEU A 200 19.46 -2.90 12.36
CA LEU A 200 19.09 -1.71 11.58
C LEU A 200 17.57 -1.48 11.56
N SER A 201 16.77 -2.55 11.46
CA SER A 201 15.31 -2.45 11.53
C SER A 201 14.85 -1.94 12.89
N MET A 202 15.39 -2.50 13.98
CA MET A 202 15.06 -2.10 15.35
C MET A 202 15.46 -0.64 15.62
N GLU A 203 16.67 -0.24 15.24
CA GLU A 203 17.14 1.14 15.37
C GLU A 203 16.30 2.13 14.53
N SER A 204 15.88 1.72 13.32
CA SER A 204 15.02 2.54 12.47
C SER A 204 13.63 2.73 13.09
N GLN A 205 13.05 1.66 13.64
CA GLN A 205 11.78 1.73 14.35
C GLN A 205 11.86 2.62 15.59
N GLN A 206 12.91 2.49 16.40
CA GLN A 206 13.12 3.33 17.59
C GLN A 206 13.27 4.81 17.20
N LYS A 207 14.08 5.12 16.17
CA LYS A 207 14.24 6.49 15.66
C LYS A 207 12.92 7.07 15.13
N ALA A 208 12.11 6.26 14.45
CA ALA A 208 10.81 6.69 13.97
C ALA A 208 9.82 6.96 15.12
N GLN A 209 9.87 6.17 16.19
CA GLN A 209 9.07 6.38 17.40
C GLN A 209 9.49 7.67 18.12
N ALA A 210 10.78 7.87 18.33
CA ALA A 210 11.33 9.09 18.93
C ALA A 210 10.97 10.35 18.11
N ALA A 211 10.99 10.26 16.78
CA ALA A 211 10.57 11.39 15.92
C ALA A 211 9.07 11.73 16.09
N LYS A 212 8.21 10.72 16.25
CA LYS A 212 6.78 10.92 16.54
C LYS A 212 6.56 11.52 17.93
N GLU A 213 7.32 11.08 18.92
CA GLU A 213 7.32 11.61 20.29
C GLU A 213 7.63 13.09 20.30
N LYS A 214 8.75 13.50 19.72
CA LYS A 214 9.13 14.92 19.62
C LYS A 214 8.05 15.77 18.96
N GLN A 215 7.43 15.27 17.88
CA GLN A 215 6.32 15.97 17.25
C GLN A 215 5.12 16.13 18.21
N GLN A 216 4.78 15.10 18.98
CA GLN A 216 3.71 15.17 19.97
C GLN A 216 4.07 16.10 21.14
N GLU A 217 5.32 16.11 21.60
CA GLU A 217 5.84 16.99 22.64
C GLU A 217 5.69 18.46 22.25
N ILE A 218 6.11 18.84 21.03
CA ILE A 218 5.93 20.20 20.51
C ILE A 218 4.46 20.64 20.51
N ILE A 219 3.55 19.74 20.12
CA ILE A 219 2.10 20.01 20.15
C ILE A 219 1.61 20.14 21.60
N GLN A 220 2.10 19.33 22.52
CA GLN A 220 1.75 19.40 23.94
C GLN A 220 2.27 20.68 24.59
N GLU A 221 3.52 21.07 24.32
CA GLU A 221 4.12 22.32 24.79
C GLU A 221 3.33 23.52 24.30
N HIS A 222 2.96 23.54 23.02
CA HIS A 222 2.09 24.58 22.49
C HIS A 222 0.76 24.64 23.23
N ARG A 223 0.09 23.49 23.42
CA ARG A 223 -1.18 23.42 24.16
C ARG A 223 -1.05 23.85 25.61
N LYS A 224 0.09 23.60 26.25
CA LYS A 224 0.37 24.07 27.62
C LYS A 224 0.48 25.60 27.66
N LYS A 225 1.27 26.19 26.75
CA LYS A 225 1.41 27.65 26.62
C LYS A 225 0.07 28.33 26.37
N GLU A 226 -0.74 27.81 25.45
CA GLU A 226 -2.08 28.35 25.19
C GLU A 226 -3.02 28.23 26.39
N ARG A 227 -2.95 27.11 27.13
CA ARG A 227 -3.74 26.95 28.34
C ARG A 227 -3.39 28.00 29.40
N GLU A 228 -2.12 28.37 29.52
CA GLU A 228 -1.67 29.44 30.42
C GLU A 228 -2.19 30.81 29.97
N LEU A 229 -2.14 31.11 28.66
CA LEU A 229 -2.69 32.35 28.09
C LEU A 229 -4.21 32.44 28.28
N VAL A 230 -4.92 31.32 28.12
CA VAL A 230 -6.37 31.23 28.37
C VAL A 230 -6.67 31.42 29.84
N LYS A 231 -5.85 30.88 30.74
CA LYS A 231 -5.97 31.12 32.19
C LYS A 231 -5.81 32.61 32.53
N GLN A 232 -5.01 33.35 31.76
CA GLN A 232 -4.88 34.82 31.85
C GLN A 232 -6.06 35.58 31.21
N GLY A 233 -7.05 34.89 30.63
CA GLY A 233 -8.23 35.48 30.00
C GLY A 233 -8.11 35.74 28.50
N LYS A 234 -7.00 35.34 27.85
CA LYS A 234 -6.89 35.44 26.39
C LYS A 234 -7.75 34.36 25.70
N LYS A 235 -8.13 34.61 24.45
CA LYS A 235 -8.92 33.67 23.66
C LYS A 235 -8.08 32.42 23.32
N PRO A 236 -8.63 31.20 23.41
CA PRO A 236 -7.89 29.98 23.09
C PRO A 236 -7.53 29.94 21.60
N PHE A 237 -6.24 29.74 21.31
CA PHE A 237 -5.75 29.60 19.94
C PHE A 237 -5.24 28.18 19.66
N PHE A 238 -5.65 27.62 18.52
CA PHE A 238 -5.26 26.27 18.12
C PHE A 238 -4.54 26.32 16.77
N LEU A 239 -3.27 25.88 16.73
CA LEU A 239 -2.52 25.86 15.48
C LEU A 239 -3.14 24.95 14.45
N LYS A 240 -3.10 25.41 13.20
CA LYS A 240 -3.40 24.58 12.05
C LYS A 240 -2.41 23.42 11.97
N LYS A 241 -2.83 22.29 11.40
CA LYS A 241 -1.96 21.11 11.22
C LYS A 241 -0.70 21.43 10.39
N SER A 242 -0.78 22.40 9.47
CA SER A 242 0.35 22.88 8.67
C SER A 242 1.39 23.60 9.54
N GLU A 243 0.96 24.43 10.48
CA GLU A 243 1.82 25.16 11.40
C GLU A 243 2.48 24.23 12.41
N GLN A 244 1.75 23.25 12.96
CA GLN A 244 2.31 22.21 13.81
C GLN A 244 3.45 21.45 13.11
N LYS A 245 3.27 21.15 11.81
CA LYS A 245 4.33 20.52 11.00
C LYS A 245 5.52 21.46 10.77
N LYS A 246 5.29 22.77 10.60
CA LYS A 246 6.38 23.76 10.48
C LYS A 246 7.20 23.82 11.77
N LEU A 247 6.54 23.88 12.94
CA LEU A 247 7.23 23.87 14.24
C LEU A 247 8.07 22.59 14.43
N ALA A 248 7.51 21.42 14.14
CA ALA A 248 8.25 20.16 14.19
C ALA A 248 9.41 20.10 13.18
N LEU A 249 9.28 20.76 12.03
CA LEU A 249 10.35 20.88 11.05
C LEU A 249 11.48 21.77 11.57
N ILE A 250 11.14 22.93 12.14
CA ILE A 250 12.09 23.88 12.74
C ILE A 250 12.91 23.16 13.83
N ASP A 251 12.25 22.55 14.81
CA ASP A 251 12.91 21.79 15.88
C ASP A 251 13.82 20.68 15.32
N ARG A 252 13.37 19.96 14.29
CA ARG A 252 14.18 18.94 13.63
C ARG A 252 15.45 19.52 13.01
N TYR A 253 15.37 20.67 12.33
CA TYR A 253 16.53 21.32 11.72
C TYR A 253 17.47 21.90 12.77
N GLU A 254 16.93 22.50 13.83
CA GLU A 254 17.67 23.03 14.98
C GLU A 254 18.50 21.92 15.65
N ASN A 255 17.88 20.77 15.93
CA ASN A 255 18.51 19.62 16.56
C ASN A 255 19.46 18.82 15.64
N MET A 256 19.54 19.11 14.33
CA MET A 256 20.51 18.49 13.42
C MET A 256 21.88 19.19 13.47
N LYS A 257 22.96 18.40 13.40
CA LYS A 257 24.34 18.92 13.28
C LYS A 257 24.50 19.73 11.99
N GLY A 258 25.26 20.83 12.01
CA GLY A 258 25.47 21.73 10.86
C GLY A 258 25.75 21.01 9.54
N LYS A 259 26.81 20.17 9.48
CA LYS A 259 27.13 19.38 8.27
C LYS A 259 25.98 18.48 7.78
N GLN A 260 25.20 17.91 8.70
CA GLN A 260 24.04 17.08 8.34
C GLN A 260 22.89 17.95 7.82
N ARG A 261 22.69 19.12 8.42
CA ARG A 261 21.72 20.14 8.01
C ARG A 261 21.99 20.57 6.57
N ASP A 262 23.23 20.94 6.27
CA ASP A 262 23.67 21.39 4.95
C ASP A 262 23.46 20.29 3.91
N HIS A 263 23.88 19.06 4.21
CA HIS A 263 23.69 17.93 3.30
C HIS A 263 22.20 17.62 3.02
N VAL A 264 21.33 17.76 4.02
CA VAL A 264 19.87 17.60 3.84
C VAL A 264 19.32 18.73 2.97
N ILE A 265 19.76 19.97 3.18
CA ILE A 265 19.35 21.14 2.39
C ILE A 265 19.83 20.99 0.94
N GLU A 266 21.09 20.64 0.71
CA GLU A 266 21.65 20.39 -0.62
C GLU A 266 20.90 19.28 -1.34
N ARG A 267 20.63 18.15 -0.66
CA ARG A 267 19.85 17.05 -1.24
C ARG A 267 18.44 17.50 -1.60
N ARG A 268 17.82 18.38 -0.79
CA ARG A 268 16.50 18.95 -1.08
C ARG A 268 16.55 19.92 -2.25
N ARG A 269 17.57 20.78 -2.33
CA ARG A 269 17.83 21.69 -3.46
C ARG A 269 18.02 20.91 -4.76
N LYS A 270 18.89 19.88 -4.77
CA LYS A 270 19.10 19.00 -5.94
C LYS A 270 17.80 18.31 -6.39
N LYS A 271 16.98 17.82 -5.44
CA LYS A 271 15.67 17.22 -5.77
C LYS A 271 14.67 18.24 -6.32
N ALA A 272 14.65 19.46 -5.78
CA ALA A 272 13.80 20.53 -6.28
C ALA A 272 14.19 20.94 -7.70
N ALA A 273 15.49 21.20 -7.93
CA ALA A 273 16.03 21.51 -9.26
C ALA A 273 15.78 20.38 -10.27
N ALA A 274 15.94 19.11 -9.86
CA ALA A 274 15.61 17.97 -10.73
C ALA A 274 14.11 17.89 -11.07
N ARG A 275 13.23 18.23 -10.11
CA ARG A 275 11.78 18.28 -10.33
C ARG A 275 11.39 19.45 -11.23
N GLU A 276 11.99 20.61 -11.02
CA GLU A 276 11.83 21.78 -11.88
C GLU A 276 12.27 21.47 -13.32
N ARG A 277 13.48 20.91 -13.50
CA ARG A 277 13.95 20.46 -14.82
C ARG A 277 12.99 19.45 -15.46
N ARG A 278 12.40 18.53 -14.69
CA ARG A 278 11.37 17.60 -15.19
C ARG A 278 10.07 18.30 -15.59
N ASN A 279 9.72 19.41 -14.95
CA ASN A 279 8.52 20.19 -15.25
C ASN A 279 8.73 21.18 -16.41
N MET A 280 9.98 21.53 -16.75
CA MET A 280 10.30 22.38 -17.90
C MET A 280 10.05 21.64 -19.23
N PRO A 281 9.66 22.34 -20.32
CA PRO A 281 9.62 21.79 -21.66
C PRO A 281 10.97 21.22 -22.11
N ALA A 282 10.98 20.17 -22.93
CA ALA A 282 12.21 19.44 -23.31
C ALA A 282 13.30 20.33 -23.91
N GLU A 283 12.91 21.32 -24.72
CA GLU A 283 13.79 22.32 -25.35
C GLU A 283 14.60 23.13 -24.32
N ARG A 284 14.05 23.36 -23.13
CA ARG A 284 14.70 24.08 -22.03
C ARG A 284 15.44 23.17 -21.04
N ARG A 285 15.44 21.84 -21.26
CA ARG A 285 16.17 20.88 -20.40
C ARG A 285 17.60 20.61 -20.87
N SER A 286 17.89 20.87 -22.15
CA SER A 286 19.17 20.60 -22.81
C SER A 286 20.08 21.82 -22.95
N ALA A 287 19.56 23.02 -22.71
CA ALA A 287 20.33 24.26 -22.55
C ALA A 287 20.81 24.39 -21.10
#